data_AF-A0A9N7CH41-F1
#
_entry.id   AF-A0A9N7CH41-F1
#
_cell.length_a   1.000
_cell.length_b   1.000
_cell.length_c   1.000
_cell.angle_alpha   90.00
_cell.angle_beta   90.00
_cell.angle_gamma   90.00
#
_symmetry.space_group_name_H-M   'P 1'
#
loop_
_entity.id
_entity.type
_entity.pdbx_description
1 polymer ?
#
loop_
_entity_poly.entity_id
_entity_poly.type
_entity_poly.pdbx_seq_one_letter_code
_entity_poly.pdbx_strand_id
1 'polypeptide(L)'
;MNKVGRAWRASFMSSNLGALVAAVRSGYGVFAQSGLLVSQEIVPVPASAGLPPLPDVDFVMVGATEQLEGATRDLADLVIENIEGLAPPEAASVPAHPLRARCA
;
A
#
# COMPACT_ATOMS: atom_id res chain seq x y z
N MET A 1 13.86 -2.03 1.43
CA MET A 1 14.85 -1.46 0.47
C MET A 1 16.28 -1.38 1.03
N ASN A 2 16.53 -0.77 2.21
CA ASN A 2 17.91 -0.57 2.71
C ASN A 2 18.65 -1.83 3.19
N LYS A 3 17.95 -2.94 3.41
CA LYS A 3 18.54 -4.19 3.92
C LYS A 3 19.39 -4.97 2.91
N VAL A 4 19.34 -4.62 1.61
CA VAL A 4 20.02 -5.39 0.55
C VAL A 4 21.42 -4.87 0.18
N GLY A 5 21.97 -3.93 0.94
CA GLY A 5 23.32 -3.39 0.71
C GLY A 5 23.51 -2.62 -0.61
N ARG A 6 22.43 -2.33 -1.34
CA ARG A 6 22.47 -1.50 -2.56
C ARG A 6 22.53 -0.02 -2.18
N ALA A 7 23.44 0.73 -2.82
CA ALA A 7 23.47 2.18 -2.70
C ALA A 7 22.28 2.82 -3.41
N TRP A 8 21.55 3.69 -2.72
CA TRP A 8 20.37 4.40 -3.25
C TRP A 8 20.64 5.91 -3.29
N ARG A 9 20.04 6.59 -4.26
CA ARG A 9 20.02 8.06 -4.35
C ARG A 9 18.59 8.56 -4.22
N ALA A 10 18.32 9.39 -3.22
CA ALA A 10 17.05 10.10 -3.11
C ALA A 10 17.05 11.27 -4.12
N SER A 11 16.20 11.20 -5.14
CA SER A 11 16.04 12.25 -6.15
C SER A 11 14.92 13.24 -5.80
N PHE A 12 13.86 12.78 -5.14
CA PHE A 12 12.71 13.56 -4.71
C PHE A 12 12.08 12.93 -3.46
N MET A 13 11.55 13.75 -2.56
CA MET A 13 10.85 13.31 -1.34
C MET A 13 9.60 14.15 -1.12
N SER A 14 8.48 13.49 -0.86
CA SER A 14 7.22 14.15 -0.47
C SER A 14 6.36 13.18 0.32
N SER A 15 5.51 13.70 1.20
CA SER A 15 4.45 12.95 1.87
C SER A 15 3.18 12.82 1.03
N ASN A 16 3.11 13.47 -0.13
CA ASN A 16 1.96 13.43 -1.03
C ASN A 16 2.20 12.41 -2.15
N LEU A 17 1.37 11.38 -2.22
CA LEU A 17 1.44 10.34 -3.27
C LEU A 17 1.36 10.92 -4.69
N GLY A 18 0.50 11.91 -4.94
CA GLY A 18 0.38 12.57 -6.24
C GLY A 18 1.66 13.31 -6.65
N ALA A 19 2.39 13.89 -5.71
CA ALA A 19 3.69 14.51 -5.98
C ALA A 19 4.75 13.46 -6.34
N LEU A 20 4.72 12.28 -5.71
CA LEU A 20 5.59 11.15 -6.07
C LEU A 20 5.28 10.62 -7.47
N VAL A 21 3.99 10.45 -7.81
CA VAL A 21 3.54 10.07 -9.16
C VAL A 21 4.01 11.07 -10.20
N ALA A 22 3.84 12.37 -9.96
CA ALA A 22 4.30 13.43 -10.86
C ALA A 22 5.83 13.41 -11.05
N ALA A 23 6.60 13.15 -9.99
CA ALA A 23 8.05 13.02 -10.06
C ALA A 23 8.48 11.83 -10.94
N VAL A 24 7.83 10.67 -10.82
CA VAL A 24 8.08 9.51 -11.70
C VAL A 24 7.76 9.84 -13.14
N ARG A 25 6.59 10.44 -13.40
CA ARG A 25 6.19 10.86 -14.74
C ARG A 25 7.17 11.87 -15.36
N SER A 26 7.86 12.63 -14.53
CA SER A 26 8.89 13.60 -14.94
C SER A 26 10.29 12.97 -15.07
N GLY A 27 10.45 11.67 -14.85
CA GLY A 27 11.73 10.96 -15.00
C GLY A 27 12.66 11.02 -13.80
N TYR A 28 12.19 11.41 -12.61
CA TYR A 28 13.03 11.47 -11.40
C TYR A 28 13.47 10.09 -10.89
N GLY A 29 12.78 9.01 -11.29
CA GLY A 29 13.11 7.65 -10.90
C GLY A 29 11.88 6.80 -10.63
N VAL A 30 11.97 5.94 -9.61
CA VAL A 30 10.92 5.01 -9.18
C VAL A 30 10.71 5.12 -7.67
N PHE A 31 9.55 4.71 -7.18
CA PHE A 31 9.27 4.59 -5.74
C PHE A 31 8.52 3.30 -5.43
N ALA A 32 8.51 2.92 -4.16
CA ALA A 32 7.74 1.77 -3.67
C ALA A 32 6.30 2.18 -3.39
N GLN A 33 5.34 1.41 -3.91
CA GLN A 33 3.90 1.65 -3.74
C GLN A 33 3.17 0.32 -3.55
N SER A 34 2.10 0.32 -2.77
CA SER A 34 1.20 -0.84 -2.71
C SER A 34 0.55 -1.08 -4.07
N GLY A 35 0.46 -2.35 -4.47
CA GLY A 35 -0.28 -2.77 -5.66
C GLY A 35 -1.73 -2.29 -5.67
N LEU A 36 -2.38 -2.21 -4.49
CA LEU A 36 -3.76 -1.73 -4.35
C LEU A 36 -3.96 -0.26 -4.73
N LEU A 37 -2.90 0.54 -4.72
CA LEU A 37 -2.98 1.97 -4.96
C LEU A 37 -2.46 2.37 -6.34
N VAL A 38 -1.98 1.44 -7.17
CA VAL A 38 -1.34 1.76 -8.45
C VAL A 38 -2.37 2.43 -9.37
N SER A 39 -2.12 3.69 -9.71
CA SER A 39 -2.94 4.41 -10.69
C SER A 39 -2.53 3.99 -12.11
N GLN A 40 -3.42 4.23 -13.09
CA GLN A 40 -3.12 3.97 -14.50
C GLN A 40 -2.06 4.93 -15.09
N GLU A 41 -1.56 5.89 -14.32
CA GLU A 41 -0.60 6.90 -14.78
C GLU A 41 0.87 6.44 -14.74
N ILE A 42 1.14 5.35 -14.02
CA ILE A 42 2.46 4.74 -13.88
C ILE A 42 2.34 3.24 -14.04
N VAL A 43 3.45 2.59 -14.36
CA VAL A 43 3.49 1.13 -14.54
C VAL A 43 4.40 0.49 -13.49
N PRO A 44 4.09 -0.72 -13.01
CA PRO A 44 5.00 -1.48 -12.18
C PRO A 44 6.33 -1.71 -12.90
N VAL A 45 7.44 -1.60 -12.15
CA VAL A 45 8.77 -1.90 -12.69
C VAL A 45 8.87 -3.41 -12.91
N PRO A 46 9.30 -3.89 -14.09
CA PRO A 46 9.42 -5.31 -14.35
C PRO A 46 10.52 -5.94 -13.49
N ALA A 47 10.34 -7.22 -13.13
CA ALA A 47 11.33 -7.96 -12.33
C ALA A 47 12.73 -8.01 -12.98
N SER A 48 12.80 -7.94 -14.32
CA SER A 48 14.04 -7.88 -15.09
C SER A 48 14.91 -6.65 -14.79
N ALA A 49 14.35 -5.60 -14.17
CA ALA A 49 15.11 -4.43 -13.72
C ALA A 49 16.04 -4.73 -12.52
N GLY A 50 15.97 -5.94 -11.95
CA GLY A 50 16.87 -6.37 -10.88
C GLY A 50 16.70 -5.56 -9.59
N LEU A 51 15.50 -5.02 -9.35
CA LEU A 51 15.14 -4.39 -8.08
C LEU A 51 14.84 -5.47 -7.04
N PRO A 52 15.21 -5.26 -5.76
CA PRO A 52 14.84 -6.19 -4.71
C PRO A 52 13.32 -6.26 -4.55
N PRO A 53 12.76 -7.42 -4.15
CA PRO A 53 11.34 -7.52 -3.87
C PRO A 53 10.96 -6.58 -2.73
N LEU A 54 9.75 -6.03 -2.83
CA LEU A 54 9.16 -5.23 -1.77
C LEU A 54 8.40 -6.15 -0.81
N PRO A 55 8.44 -5.88 0.51
CA PRO A 55 7.57 -6.57 1.44
C PRO A 55 6.10 -6.16 1.20
N ASP A 56 5.19 -7.04 1.59
CA ASP A 56 3.76 -6.73 1.59
C ASP A 56 3.43 -5.61 2.59
N VAL A 57 2.30 -4.95 2.34
CA VAL A 57 1.75 -3.91 3.20
C VAL A 57 0.29 -4.18 3.48
N ASP A 58 -0.08 -4.10 4.75
CA ASP A 58 -1.45 -4.32 5.20
C ASP A 58 -2.24 -3.01 5.21
N PHE A 59 -3.46 -3.05 4.68
CA PHE A 59 -4.45 -2.01 4.89
C PHE A 59 -5.41 -2.48 5.96
N VAL A 60 -5.43 -1.76 7.08
CA VAL A 60 -6.27 -2.10 8.24
C VAL A 60 -7.35 -1.03 8.41
N MET A 61 -8.58 -1.49 8.64
CA MET A 61 -9.66 -0.61 9.08
C MET A 61 -9.64 -0.52 10.60
N VAL A 62 -9.71 0.70 11.13
CA VAL A 62 -9.74 0.94 12.58
C VAL A 62 -11.01 1.70 12.94
N GLY A 63 -11.83 1.07 13.77
CA GLY A 63 -13.00 1.71 14.38
C GLY A 63 -12.63 2.59 15.57
N ALA A 64 -13.53 3.51 15.93
CA ALA A 64 -13.39 4.28 17.18
C ALA A 64 -13.59 3.41 18.44
N THR A 65 -14.32 2.29 18.30
CA THR A 65 -14.62 1.31 19.34
C THR A 65 -14.09 -0.06 18.95
N GLU A 66 -13.89 -0.94 19.94
CA GLU A 66 -13.45 -2.32 19.69
C GLU A 66 -14.50 -3.15 18.96
N GLN A 67 -15.78 -3.01 19.34
CA GLN A 67 -16.90 -3.59 18.61
C GLN A 67 -17.50 -2.55 17.66
N LEU A 68 -17.61 -2.94 16.38
CA LEU A 68 -18.38 -2.20 15.37
C LEU A 68 -19.84 -2.64 15.45
N GLU A 69 -20.75 -1.67 15.52
CA GLU A 69 -22.19 -1.92 15.61
C GLU A 69 -22.98 -0.98 14.69
N GLY A 70 -24.19 -1.40 14.33
CA GLY A 70 -25.12 -0.64 13.50
C GLY A 70 -24.47 -0.11 12.21
N ALA A 71 -24.73 1.16 11.90
CA ALA A 71 -24.26 1.80 10.67
C ALA A 71 -22.73 1.76 10.48
N THR A 72 -21.94 1.73 11.55
CA THR A 72 -20.47 1.65 11.44
C THR A 72 -20.03 0.28 10.97
N ARG A 73 -20.72 -0.79 11.42
CA ARG A 73 -20.50 -2.14 10.93
C ARG A 73 -20.93 -2.27 9.47
N ASP A 74 -22.11 -1.76 9.13
CA ASP A 74 -22.61 -1.81 7.76
C ASP A 74 -21.66 -1.09 6.78
N LEU A 75 -21.09 0.05 7.18
CA LEU A 75 -20.08 0.75 6.40
C LEU A 75 -18.77 -0.06 6.27
N ALA A 76 -18.32 -0.68 7.35
CA ALA A 76 -17.12 -1.51 7.33
C ALA A 76 -17.27 -2.69 6.36
N ASP A 77 -18.39 -3.40 6.46
CA ASP A 77 -18.73 -4.52 5.58
C ASP A 77 -18.78 -4.05 4.12
N LEU A 78 -19.46 -2.94 3.83
CA LEU A 78 -19.52 -2.37 2.48
C LEU A 78 -18.14 -2.01 1.92
N VAL A 79 -17.27 -1.40 2.74
CA VAL A 79 -15.92 -1.05 2.30
C VAL A 79 -15.09 -2.30 2.01
N ILE A 80 -15.18 -3.33 2.87
CA ILE A 80 -14.48 -4.60 2.66
C ILE A 80 -14.93 -5.26 1.36
N GLU A 81 -16.25 -5.38 1.15
CA GLU A 81 -16.84 -5.92 -0.08
C GLU A 81 -16.35 -5.18 -1.35
N ASN A 82 -16.14 -3.87 -1.27
CA ASN A 82 -15.70 -3.07 -2.42
C ASN A 82 -14.17 -3.06 -2.61
N ILE A 83 -13.38 -3.32 -1.56
CA ILE A 83 -11.92 -3.43 -1.67
C ILE A 83 -11.52 -4.72 -2.41
N GLU A 84 -12.29 -5.80 -2.28
CA GLU A 84 -12.04 -7.06 -2.98
C GLU A 84 -12.05 -6.90 -4.52
N GLY A 85 -12.80 -5.92 -5.03
CA GLY A 85 -12.82 -5.58 -6.47
C GLY A 85 -11.59 -4.80 -6.96
N LEU A 86 -10.69 -4.37 -6.06
CA LEU A 86 -9.50 -3.56 -6.37
C LEU A 86 -8.19 -4.36 -6.31
N ALA A 87 -8.22 -5.60 -5.81
CA ALA A 87 -7.03 -6.43 -5.68
C ALA A 87 -6.58 -7.04 -7.02
N PRO A 88 -5.28 -7.00 -7.36
CA PRO A 88 -4.74 -7.92 -8.36
C PRO A 88 -4.97 -9.38 -7.91
N PRO A 89 -5.25 -10.33 -8.82
CA PRO A 89 -5.72 -11.69 -8.49
C PRO A 89 -4.76 -12.56 -7.66
N GLU A 90 -3.58 -12.06 -7.27
CA GLU A 90 -2.53 -12.82 -6.56
C GLU A 90 -2.36 -12.42 -5.08
N ALA A 91 -3.14 -11.48 -4.54
CA ALA A 91 -2.97 -10.96 -3.17
C ALA A 91 -3.86 -11.63 -2.09
N ALA A 92 -4.65 -12.64 -2.43
CA ALA A 92 -5.75 -13.14 -1.57
C ALA A 92 -5.35 -14.09 -0.43
N SER A 93 -4.09 -14.16 0.01
CA SER A 93 -3.72 -15.03 1.14
C SER A 93 -2.73 -14.39 2.10
N VAL A 94 -3.21 -13.53 3.00
CA VAL A 94 -2.44 -13.06 4.16
C VAL A 94 -3.27 -13.25 5.44
N PRO A 95 -2.75 -13.92 6.49
CA PRO A 95 -3.45 -14.11 7.74
C PRO A 95 -3.56 -12.80 8.53
N ALA A 96 -4.70 -12.59 9.19
CA ALA A 96 -4.97 -11.39 10.00
C ALA A 96 -3.89 -11.16 11.07
N HIS A 97 -3.23 -9.99 11.03
CA HIS A 97 -2.30 -9.57 12.06
C HIS A 97 -3.07 -8.99 13.26
N PRO A 98 -2.78 -9.40 14.51
CA PRO A 98 -3.51 -8.90 15.67
C PRO A 98 -3.29 -7.39 15.82
N LEU A 99 -4.39 -6.65 16.00
CA LEU A 99 -4.37 -5.22 16.28
C LEU A 99 -3.57 -5.01 17.58
N ARG A 100 -2.45 -4.28 17.52
CA ARG A 100 -1.72 -3.91 18.73
C ARG A 100 -2.60 -2.99 19.58
N ALA A 101 -2.93 -3.44 20.79
CA ALA A 101 -3.61 -2.62 21.78
C ALA A 101 -2.88 -1.28 21.94
N ARG A 102 -3.62 -0.17 21.85
CA ARG A 102 -3.07 1.16 22.14
C ARG A 102 -2.69 1.19 23.62
N CYS A 103 -1.44 1.60 23.91
CA CYS A 103 -1.05 1.91 25.28
C CYS A 103 -1.92 3.07 25.78
N ALA A 104 -2.58 2.84 26.92
CA ALA A 104 -3.31 3.85 27.69
C ALA A 104 -2.36 4.86 28.34
#